data_AF-A0A3C0QT27-F1
#
_entry.id   AF-A0A3C0QT27-F1
#
_cell.length_a   1.000
_cell.length_b   1.000
_cell.length_c   1.000
_cell.angle_alpha   90.00
_cell.angle_beta   90.00
_cell.angle_gamma   90.00
#
_symmetry.space_group_name_H-M   'P 1'
#
loop_
_entity.id
_entity.type
_entity.pdbx_description
1 polymer ?
#
loop_
_entity_poly.entity_id
_entity_poly.type
_entity_poly.pdbx_seq_one_letter_code
_entity_poly.pdbx_strand_id
1 'polypeptide(L)'
;MMYANYSYYTDNFGGSLIPETDWNRTAGIASSWMDSATFGRLTNGIPDEWENEVRNCCCELSEQVYSFVISSISNDEDDAKLSSEKIGNYSITYRSDAEFFASFLHGSTAGFEDIAKSIVSRYLGRTGLLYRGVYE
;
A
#
# COMPACT_ATOMS: atom_id res chain seq x y z
N MET A 1 -12.12 0.06 -7.37
CA MET A 1 -12.42 -1.38 -7.27
C MET A 1 -11.31 -2.01 -6.45
N MET A 2 -11.56 -3.00 -5.59
CA MET A 2 -10.47 -3.69 -4.89
C MET A 2 -9.87 -4.77 -5.78
N TYR A 3 -8.55 -4.81 -5.90
CA TYR A 3 -7.87 -5.77 -6.76
C TYR A 3 -7.65 -7.14 -6.09
N ALA A 4 -7.69 -7.20 -4.75
CA ALA A 4 -7.56 -8.45 -3.99
C ALA A 4 -8.69 -8.59 -2.96
N ASN A 5 -9.10 -9.84 -2.72
CA ASN A 5 -10.05 -10.21 -1.67
C ASN A 5 -9.31 -10.70 -0.42
N TYR A 6 -9.97 -10.64 0.74
CA TYR A 6 -9.38 -11.09 2.00
C TYR A 6 -8.95 -12.57 1.98
N SER A 7 -9.76 -13.46 1.39
CA SER A 7 -9.37 -14.87 1.22
C SER A 7 -8.13 -15.03 0.35
N TYR A 8 -7.94 -14.18 -0.69
CA TYR A 8 -6.69 -14.24 -1.45
C TYR A 8 -5.48 -13.82 -0.59
N TYR A 9 -5.65 -12.79 0.23
CA TYR A 9 -4.62 -12.32 1.14
C TYR A 9 -4.20 -13.39 2.17
N THR A 10 -5.14 -14.10 2.76
CA THR A 10 -4.84 -15.14 3.76
C THR A 10 -4.36 -16.44 3.12
N ASP A 11 -5.04 -16.92 2.07
CA ASP A 11 -4.83 -18.27 1.53
C ASP A 11 -3.71 -18.33 0.48
N ASN A 12 -3.57 -17.30 -0.36
CA ASN A 12 -2.58 -17.29 -1.45
C ASN A 12 -1.34 -16.46 -1.11
N PHE A 13 -1.55 -15.26 -0.59
CA PHE A 13 -0.44 -14.36 -0.22
C PHE A 13 0.18 -14.75 1.13
N GLY A 14 -0.59 -15.39 2.03
CA GLY A 14 -0.10 -15.84 3.34
C GLY A 14 0.01 -14.72 4.37
N GLY A 15 -0.71 -13.61 4.16
CA GLY A 15 -0.69 -12.48 5.07
C GLY A 15 -1.50 -12.73 6.34
N SER A 16 -1.01 -12.22 7.46
CA SER A 16 -1.64 -12.37 8.78
C SER A 16 -1.70 -11.07 9.60
N LEU A 17 -1.21 -9.97 9.03
CA LEU A 17 -1.08 -8.69 9.70
C LEU A 17 -2.41 -7.95 9.79
N ILE A 18 -3.22 -7.99 8.73
CA ILE A 18 -4.45 -7.19 8.61
C ILE A 18 -5.67 -8.01 9.09
N PRO A 19 -6.45 -7.53 10.07
CA PRO A 19 -7.72 -8.12 10.45
C PRO A 19 -8.77 -7.84 9.37
N GLU A 20 -9.73 -8.75 9.23
CA GLU A 20 -10.79 -8.64 8.21
C GLU A 20 -11.59 -7.33 8.30
N THR A 21 -11.74 -6.77 9.51
CA THR A 21 -12.43 -5.50 9.77
C THR A 21 -11.77 -4.31 9.07
N ASP A 22 -10.44 -4.31 8.97
CA ASP A 22 -9.67 -3.22 8.37
C ASP A 22 -9.24 -3.51 6.93
N TRP A 23 -9.43 -4.75 6.46
CA TRP A 23 -9.06 -5.16 5.11
C TRP A 23 -9.69 -4.29 4.02
N ASN A 24 -11.01 -4.09 4.07
CA ASN A 24 -11.71 -3.30 3.04
C ASN A 24 -11.15 -1.88 2.93
N ARG A 25 -10.74 -1.32 4.06
CA ARG A 25 -10.19 0.03 4.14
C ARG A 25 -8.79 0.09 3.53
N THR A 26 -7.89 -0.79 3.99
CA THR A 26 -6.48 -0.80 3.55
C THR A 26 -6.37 -1.20 2.09
N ALA A 27 -7.13 -2.21 1.66
CA ALA A 27 -7.21 -2.64 0.26
C ALA A 27 -7.80 -1.56 -0.66
N GLY A 28 -8.77 -0.77 -0.17
CA GLY A 28 -9.32 0.38 -0.90
C GLY A 28 -8.28 1.47 -1.17
N ILE A 29 -7.51 1.83 -0.13
CA ILE A 29 -6.40 2.79 -0.25
C ILE A 29 -5.33 2.24 -1.20
N ALA A 30 -4.96 0.97 -1.03
CA ALA A 30 -3.96 0.33 -1.86
C ALA A 30 -4.34 0.29 -3.34
N SER A 31 -5.60 -0.03 -3.63
CA SER A 31 -6.12 -0.08 -4.99
C SER A 31 -6.13 1.30 -5.64
N SER A 32 -6.52 2.35 -4.90
CA SER A 32 -6.46 3.74 -5.39
C SER A 32 -5.02 4.16 -5.72
N TRP A 33 -4.04 3.67 -4.97
CA TRP A 33 -2.63 3.95 -5.22
C TRP A 33 -2.13 3.23 -6.48
N MET A 34 -2.50 1.97 -6.65
CA MET A 34 -2.20 1.20 -7.87
C MET A 34 -2.87 1.80 -9.12
N ASP A 35 -4.10 2.29 -9.00
CA ASP A 35 -4.79 3.00 -10.08
C ASP A 35 -4.03 4.26 -10.49
N SER A 36 -3.58 5.03 -9.50
CA SER A 36 -2.78 6.23 -9.73
C SER A 36 -1.44 5.91 -10.39
N ALA A 37 -0.77 4.86 -9.93
CA ALA A 37 0.53 4.42 -10.45
C ALA A 37 0.44 3.82 -11.87
N THR A 38 -0.68 3.17 -12.21
CA THR A 38 -0.93 2.57 -13.53
C THR A 38 -1.70 3.48 -14.48
N PHE A 39 -1.93 4.73 -14.09
CA PHE A 39 -2.70 5.71 -14.88
C PHE A 39 -4.11 5.22 -15.25
N GLY A 40 -4.75 4.43 -14.38
CA GLY A 40 -6.08 3.86 -14.60
C GLY A 40 -6.14 2.71 -15.60
N ARG A 41 -5.01 2.16 -16.06
CA ARG A 41 -5.00 1.05 -17.02
C ARG A 41 -5.59 -0.24 -16.44
N LEU A 42 -5.45 -0.46 -15.14
CA LEU A 42 -6.04 -1.60 -14.43
C LEU A 42 -7.56 -1.52 -14.33
N THR A 43 -8.14 -0.31 -14.47
CA THR A 43 -9.60 -0.11 -14.41
C THR A 43 -10.32 -0.73 -15.60
N ASN A 44 -9.62 -0.96 -16.71
CA ASN A 44 -10.17 -1.57 -17.93
C ASN A 44 -10.16 -3.11 -17.90
N GLY A 45 -9.68 -3.71 -16.81
CA GLY A 45 -9.52 -5.15 -16.64
C GLY A 45 -8.07 -5.51 -16.34
N ILE A 46 -7.88 -6.49 -15.45
CA ILE A 46 -6.57 -7.03 -15.15
C ILE A 46 -6.22 -8.06 -16.24
N PRO A 47 -5.06 -7.96 -16.91
CA PRO A 47 -4.63 -9.02 -17.82
C PRO A 47 -4.42 -10.33 -17.07
N ASP A 48 -4.95 -11.44 -17.58
CA ASP A 48 -4.84 -12.77 -16.94
C ASP A 48 -3.39 -13.16 -16.65
N GLU A 49 -2.47 -12.73 -17.53
CA GLU A 49 -1.03 -12.95 -17.43
C GLU A 49 -0.40 -12.35 -16.17
N TRP A 50 -0.99 -11.27 -15.66
CA TRP A 50 -0.45 -10.46 -14.56
C TRP A 50 -1.40 -10.36 -13.36
N GLU A 51 -2.44 -11.21 -13.34
CA GLU A 51 -3.49 -11.17 -12.33
C GLU A 51 -2.94 -11.44 -10.92
N ASN A 52 -1.99 -12.37 -10.81
CA ASN A 52 -1.37 -12.73 -9.53
C ASN A 52 -0.44 -11.62 -9.04
N GLU A 53 0.30 -10.97 -9.93
CA GLU A 53 1.21 -9.87 -9.64
C GLU A 53 0.45 -8.64 -9.15
N VAL A 54 -0.68 -8.31 -9.79
CA VAL A 54 -1.57 -7.23 -9.36
C VAL A 54 -2.17 -7.55 -7.99
N ARG A 55 -2.66 -8.79 -7.78
CA ARG A 55 -3.23 -9.20 -6.49
C ARG A 55 -2.19 -9.18 -5.36
N ASN A 56 -0.98 -9.70 -5.61
CA ASN A 56 0.11 -9.70 -4.64
C ASN A 56 0.60 -8.29 -4.32
N CYS A 57 0.68 -7.41 -5.33
CA CYS A 57 0.99 -6.01 -5.13
C CYS A 57 -0.05 -5.32 -4.23
N CYS A 58 -1.34 -5.59 -4.44
CA CYS A 58 -2.41 -5.06 -3.61
C CYS A 58 -2.27 -5.54 -2.17
N CYS A 59 -1.91 -6.82 -1.95
CA CYS A 59 -1.73 -7.39 -0.63
C CYS A 59 -0.55 -6.74 0.13
N GLU A 60 0.65 -6.72 -0.46
CA GLU A 60 1.84 -6.13 0.19
C GLU A 60 1.63 -4.64 0.48
N LEU A 61 1.01 -3.91 -0.45
CA LEU A 61 0.75 -2.48 -0.25
C LEU A 61 -0.31 -2.23 0.83
N SER A 62 -1.31 -3.11 0.95
CA SER A 62 -2.30 -3.05 2.03
C SER A 62 -1.65 -3.27 3.41
N GLU A 63 -0.67 -4.16 3.52
CA GLU A 63 0.06 -4.38 4.77
C GLU A 63 0.89 -3.17 5.19
N GLN A 64 1.49 -2.48 4.20
CA GLN A 64 2.23 -1.25 4.49
C GLN A 64 1.31 -0.11 4.88
N VAL A 65 0.16 0.03 4.23
CA VAL A 65 -0.88 0.99 4.65
C VAL A 65 -1.32 0.68 6.07
N TYR A 66 -1.61 -0.59 6.38
CA TYR A 66 -2.05 -1.00 7.70
C TYR A 66 -0.99 -0.78 8.78
N SER A 67 0.27 -1.13 8.52
CA SER A 67 1.40 -0.90 9.42
C SER A 67 1.55 0.58 9.77
N PHE A 68 1.38 1.44 8.76
CA PHE A 68 1.45 2.89 8.93
C PHE A 68 0.29 3.44 9.75
N VAL A 69 -0.93 2.93 9.51
CA VAL A 69 -2.12 3.29 10.28
C VAL A 69 -2.04 2.79 11.72
N ILE A 70 -1.60 1.55 11.98
CA ILE A 70 -1.39 1.04 13.34
C ILE A 70 -0.36 1.87 14.09
N SER A 71 0.80 2.16 13.46
CA SER A 71 1.86 2.96 14.08
C SER A 71 1.37 4.35 14.49
N SER A 72 0.27 4.82 13.92
CA SER A 72 -0.36 6.09 14.26
C SER A 72 -1.19 5.98 15.56
N ILE A 73 -1.81 4.83 15.82
CA ILE A 73 -2.72 4.59 16.95
C ILE A 73 -1.96 4.28 18.26
N SER A 74 -0.82 3.59 18.18
CA SER A 74 -0.08 3.12 19.36
C SER A 74 0.78 4.17 20.08
N ASN A 75 0.81 5.42 19.63
CA ASN A 75 1.56 6.50 20.28
C ASN A 75 0.78 7.20 21.43
N ASP A 76 -0.45 6.78 21.73
CA ASP A 76 -1.30 7.44 22.73
C ASP A 76 -1.10 6.90 24.16
N GLU A 77 -0.45 5.74 24.35
CA GLU A 77 -0.28 5.17 25.70
C GLU A 77 1.15 4.61 25.90
N ASP A 78 1.91 5.31 26.74
CA ASP A 78 3.12 4.86 27.44
C ASP A 78 4.47 4.82 26.67
N ASP A 79 5.38 5.64 27.20
CA ASP A 79 6.83 5.55 27.10
C ASP A 79 7.35 4.16 27.50
N ALA A 80 7.30 3.15 26.63
CA ALA A 80 8.16 1.96 26.73
C ALA A 80 8.04 1.00 25.54
N LYS A 81 9.14 0.89 24.78
CA LYS A 81 9.59 -0.35 24.13
C LYS A 81 8.65 -0.97 23.07
N LEU A 82 8.63 -0.40 21.87
CA LEU A 82 8.82 -1.23 20.68
C LEU A 82 10.17 -0.90 20.09
N SER A 83 11.08 -1.87 20.16
CA SER A 83 12.42 -1.80 19.59
C SER A 83 12.34 -1.37 18.14
N SER A 84 12.77 -0.13 17.91
CA SER A 84 13.22 0.39 16.65
C SER A 84 14.42 -0.44 16.19
N GLU A 85 14.18 -1.57 15.53
CA GLU A 85 15.18 -2.10 14.60
C GLU A 85 15.08 -1.24 13.34
N LYS A 86 16.01 -0.28 13.27
CA LYS A 86 16.22 0.64 12.16
C LYS A 86 16.38 -0.14 10.85
N ILE A 87 15.30 -0.26 10.09
CA ILE A 87 15.38 -0.40 8.64
C ILE A 87 15.11 1.00 8.08
N GLY A 88 16.18 1.74 7.82
CA GLY A 88 16.15 2.92 6.94
C GLY A 88 15.34 4.14 7.42
N ASN A 89 15.84 4.84 8.44
CA ASN A 89 15.76 6.29 8.59
C ASN A 89 14.43 7.06 8.42
N TYR A 90 13.23 6.55 8.72
CA TYR A 90 12.06 7.43 8.90
C TYR A 90 11.04 6.85 9.89
N SER A 91 10.90 7.51 11.05
CA SER A 91 9.75 7.37 11.95
C SER A 91 8.77 8.49 11.62
N ILE A 92 7.54 8.17 11.25
CA ILE A 92 6.50 9.18 11.13
C ILE A 92 5.30 8.80 12.01
N THR A 93 4.98 9.69 12.94
CA THR A 93 3.85 9.61 13.87
C THR A 93 2.68 10.38 13.26
N TYR A 94 1.54 9.73 13.02
CA TYR A 94 0.29 10.42 12.66
C TYR A 94 -0.76 10.14 13.72
N ARG A 95 -1.74 11.04 13.93
CA ARG A 95 -2.74 10.95 15.02
C ARG A 95 -4.13 10.52 14.54
N SER A 96 -4.36 10.46 13.22
CA SER A 96 -5.68 10.13 12.66
C SER A 96 -5.60 9.81 11.17
N ASP A 97 -6.57 9.06 10.66
CA ASP A 97 -6.78 8.86 9.22
C ASP A 97 -6.90 10.18 8.45
N ALA A 98 -7.45 11.23 9.09
CA ALA A 98 -7.50 12.57 8.52
C ALA A 98 -6.10 13.19 8.36
N GLU A 99 -5.14 12.87 9.23
CA GLU A 99 -3.75 13.30 9.11
C GLU A 99 -2.95 12.43 8.11
N PHE A 100 -3.33 11.16 7.92
CA PHE A 100 -2.85 10.34 6.81
C PHE A 100 -3.24 10.99 5.47
N PHE A 101 -4.52 11.33 5.29
CA PHE A 101 -5.00 12.03 4.10
C PHE A 101 -4.44 13.46 3.99
N ALA A 102 -4.32 14.20 5.09
CA ALA A 102 -3.74 15.55 5.09
C ALA A 102 -2.25 15.52 4.74
N SER A 103 -1.50 14.54 5.22
CA SER A 103 -0.08 14.38 4.88
C SER A 103 0.11 13.93 3.43
N PHE A 104 -0.78 13.04 2.96
CA PHE A 104 -0.89 12.67 1.54
C PHE A 104 -1.15 13.91 0.67
N LEU A 105 -2.05 14.81 1.09
CA LEU A 105 -2.35 16.07 0.42
C LEU A 105 -1.23 17.12 0.54
N HIS A 106 -0.52 17.17 1.66
CA HIS A 106 0.53 18.16 1.95
C HIS A 106 1.93 17.74 1.47
N GLY A 107 2.08 16.56 0.85
CA GLY A 107 3.36 16.08 0.31
C GLY A 107 4.38 15.66 1.38
N SER A 108 3.96 15.52 2.65
CA SER A 108 4.84 15.11 3.76
C SER A 108 4.96 13.58 3.88
N THR A 109 4.48 12.85 2.88
CA THR A 109 4.44 11.39 2.78
C THR A 109 5.65 10.79 2.05
N ALA A 110 6.73 11.56 1.88
CA ALA A 110 7.88 11.19 1.04
C ALA A 110 8.35 9.73 1.26
N GLY A 111 8.40 9.27 2.51
CA GLY A 111 8.80 7.88 2.82
C GLY A 111 7.80 6.81 2.39
N PHE A 112 6.50 6.99 2.64
CA PHE A 112 5.49 5.99 2.24
C PHE A 112 5.29 6.01 0.73
N GLU A 113 5.36 7.17 0.08
CA GLU A 113 5.26 7.26 -1.38
C GLU A 113 6.42 6.53 -2.07
N ASP A 114 7.66 6.68 -1.58
CA ASP A 114 8.81 5.96 -2.11
C ASP A 114 8.72 4.44 -1.86
N ILE A 115 8.25 4.02 -0.69
CA ILE A 115 8.02 2.60 -0.38
C ILE A 115 6.93 2.03 -1.31
N ALA A 116 5.81 2.73 -1.46
CA ALA A 116 4.72 2.32 -2.33
C ALA A 116 5.16 2.26 -3.80
N LYS A 117 5.95 3.24 -4.28
CA LYS A 117 6.60 3.21 -5.61
C LYS A 117 7.53 2.03 -5.78
N SER A 118 8.32 1.71 -4.76
CA SER A 118 9.23 0.55 -4.77
C SER A 118 8.46 -0.76 -4.87
N ILE A 119 7.37 -0.92 -4.10
CA ILE A 119 6.51 -2.11 -4.13
C ILE A 119 5.85 -2.25 -5.50
N VAL A 120 5.20 -1.20 -5.99
CA VAL A 120 4.56 -1.21 -7.30
C VAL A 120 5.56 -1.47 -8.42
N SER A 121 6.75 -0.88 -8.38
CA SER A 121 7.79 -1.14 -9.39
C SER A 121 8.30 -2.59 -9.34
N ARG A 122 8.32 -3.22 -8.16
CA ARG A 122 8.77 -4.60 -7.99
C ARG A 122 7.82 -5.60 -8.64
N TYR A 123 6.50 -5.41 -8.47
CA TYR A 123 5.48 -6.29 -9.05
C TYR A 123 5.08 -5.90 -10.47
N LEU A 124 4.83 -4.61 -10.70
CA LEU A 124 4.27 -4.08 -11.95
C LEU A 124 5.31 -3.46 -12.89
N GLY A 125 6.58 -3.37 -12.48
CA GLY A 125 7.63 -2.82 -13.34
C GLY A 125 7.91 -3.63 -14.61
N ARG A 126 7.63 -4.94 -14.58
CA ARG A 126 7.84 -5.85 -15.71
C ARG A 126 6.64 -5.97 -16.65
N THR A 127 5.47 -5.48 -16.23
CA THR A 127 4.21 -5.65 -16.96
C THR A 127 3.98 -4.57 -18.02
N GLY A 128 4.83 -3.53 -18.06
CA GLY A 128 4.67 -2.39 -18.97
C GLY A 128 3.53 -1.43 -18.58
N LEU A 129 2.74 -1.76 -17.55
CA LEU A 129 1.60 -0.96 -17.08
C LEU A 129 2.03 0.42 -16.56
N LEU A 130 3.24 0.53 -16.02
CA LEU A 130 3.82 1.78 -15.49
C LEU A 130 4.41 2.70 -16.58
N TYR A 131 4.52 2.25 -17.83
CA TYR A 131 5.17 3.01 -18.88
C TYR A 131 4.22 4.02 -19.54
N ARG A 132 4.47 5.32 -19.34
CA ARG A 132 3.62 6.41 -19.86
C ARG A 132 3.75 6.65 -21.38
N GLY A 133 4.73 6.03 -22.05
CA GLY A 133 5.05 6.33 -23.44
C GLY A 133 5.72 7.70 -23.58
N VAL A 134 6.73 7.77 -24.45
CA VAL A 134 7.10 9.03 -25.10
C VAL A 134 6.23 9.09 -26.35
N TYR A 135 5.40 10.12 -26.47
CA TYR A 135 4.80 10.44 -27.77
C TYR A 135 5.95 10.94 -28.66
N GLU A 136 6.31 10.20 -29.70
CA GLU A 136 7.07 10.74 -30.84
C GLU A 136 6.24 11.74 -31.64
#